data_AF-A0A7R8V020-F1
#
_entry.id   AF-A0A7R8V020-F1
#
_cell.length_a   1.000
_cell.length_b   1.000
_cell.length_c   1.000
_cell.angle_alpha   90.00
_cell.angle_beta   90.00
_cell.angle_gamma   90.00
#
_symmetry.space_group_name_H-M   'P 1'
#
loop_
_entity.id
_entity.type
_entity.pdbx_description
1 polymer ?
#
loop_
_entity_poly.entity_id
_entity_poly.type
_entity_poly.pdbx_seq_one_letter_code
_entity_poly.pdbx_strand_id
1 'polypeptide(L)'
;MVRIGIRCLVVALILSAYVRSEWNFGEIDNLVIAYNDKDLNDSITYQKVKESLYDNPRKFNDTLCVLQFRRIFEGVSKKEKWAEKVMDSWGRVPPSGLYWGRTIDLGHFDECISTAHDFGEENEIFVGQYCIASYPLHVLLHDNLDNQETIKLRNAHPTVFSRGVCVPDACSLDMLDSIFKQFIYNRTKIQVNETMFNAKECTINEVERFNGYDIFALIVFSLVGLLVVLSTFYDIMTGYLNRKRNDLYIIFSIPSNAKKLFNIDPKKGSSSRIECLNGIRFISIVWVVYGHIFATLPNVPIANYKYLWEVSLDCMKMKTN
;
A
#
# COMPACT_ATOMS: atom_id res chain seq x y z
N MET A 1 8.06 -30.91 -30.90
CA MET A 1 8.58 -29.53 -31.08
C MET A 1 7.55 -28.53 -31.63
N VAL A 2 6.61 -28.91 -32.50
CA VAL A 2 5.65 -27.96 -33.12
C VAL A 2 4.58 -27.39 -32.16
N ARG A 3 4.21 -28.13 -31.09
CA ARG A 3 3.20 -27.65 -30.10
C ARG A 3 3.70 -26.60 -29.10
N ILE A 4 5.01 -26.43 -28.95
CA ILE A 4 5.60 -25.40 -28.07
C ILE A 4 5.76 -24.08 -28.83
N GLY A 5 6.11 -24.13 -30.12
CA GLY A 5 6.22 -22.95 -30.99
C GLY A 5 4.91 -22.16 -31.15
N ILE A 6 3.77 -22.84 -31.27
CA ILE A 6 2.45 -22.18 -31.44
C ILE A 6 2.00 -21.50 -30.14
N ARG A 7 2.30 -22.07 -28.96
CA ARG A 7 1.98 -21.45 -27.67
C ARG A 7 2.83 -20.21 -27.40
N CYS A 8 4.11 -20.21 -27.81
CA CYS A 8 4.96 -19.01 -27.73
C CYS A 8 4.53 -17.92 -28.73
N LEU A 9 4.09 -18.29 -29.94
CA LEU A 9 3.62 -17.31 -30.93
C LEU A 9 2.30 -16.63 -30.50
N VAL A 10 1.38 -17.38 -29.90
CA VAL A 10 0.10 -16.84 -29.41
C VAL A 10 0.32 -15.92 -28.20
N VAL A 11 1.22 -16.28 -27.28
CA VAL A 11 1.58 -15.41 -26.14
C VAL A 11 2.30 -14.14 -26.61
N ALA A 12 3.20 -14.23 -27.59
CA ALA A 12 3.88 -13.06 -28.17
C ALA A 12 2.91 -12.13 -28.93
N LEU A 13 1.93 -12.69 -29.65
CA LEU A 13 0.91 -11.92 -30.35
C LEU A 13 -0.08 -11.25 -29.38
N ILE A 14 -0.48 -11.93 -28.29
CA ILE A 14 -1.34 -11.37 -27.25
C ILE A 14 -0.63 -10.25 -26.48
N LEU A 15 0.66 -10.42 -26.13
CA LEU A 15 1.44 -9.37 -25.49
C LEU A 15 1.62 -8.15 -26.41
N SER A 16 1.83 -8.35 -27.72
CA SER A 16 1.95 -7.24 -28.67
C SER A 16 0.62 -6.50 -28.94
N ALA A 17 -0.51 -7.19 -28.81
CA ALA A 17 -1.83 -6.60 -28.98
C ALA A 17 -2.33 -5.87 -27.72
N TYR A 18 -2.03 -6.40 -26.53
CA TYR A 18 -2.42 -5.80 -25.25
C TYR A 18 -1.69 -4.47 -24.99
N VAL A 19 -0.39 -4.41 -25.31
CA VAL A 19 0.40 -3.16 -25.21
C VAL A 19 -0.06 -2.10 -26.21
N ARG A 20 -0.62 -2.50 -27.36
CA ARG A 20 -1.04 -1.59 -28.43
C ARG A 20 -2.48 -1.06 -28.28
N SER A 21 -3.35 -1.71 -27.51
CA SER A 21 -4.76 -1.29 -27.34
C SER A 21 -5.01 -0.30 -26.19
N GLU A 22 -4.10 -0.15 -25.24
CA GLU A 22 -4.30 0.76 -24.09
C GLU A 22 -3.73 2.18 -24.28
N TRP A 23 -2.80 2.39 -25.22
CA TRP A 23 -2.09 3.66 -25.38
C TRP A 23 -2.02 4.11 -26.85
N ASN A 24 -2.95 4.99 -27.24
CA ASN A 24 -2.93 5.66 -28.54
C ASN A 24 -2.10 6.94 -28.38
N PHE A 25 -0.81 6.88 -28.71
CA PHE A 25 0.19 7.92 -28.42
C PHE A 25 -0.06 9.28 -29.09
N GLY A 26 -0.88 9.35 -30.14
CA GLY A 26 -1.19 10.62 -30.83
C GLY A 26 -2.04 11.62 -30.04
N GLU A 27 -2.61 11.21 -28.91
CA GLU A 27 -3.48 12.06 -28.07
C GLU A 27 -2.71 12.87 -27.01
N ILE A 28 -1.50 12.44 -26.64
CA ILE A 28 -0.62 13.18 -25.70
C ILE A 28 0.00 14.39 -26.39
N ASP A 29 0.34 14.28 -27.67
CA ASP A 29 0.78 15.42 -28.48
C ASP A 29 -0.29 16.53 -28.50
N ASN A 30 -1.58 16.16 -28.57
CA ASN A 30 -2.69 17.13 -28.52
C ASN A 30 -2.89 17.75 -27.12
N LEU A 31 -2.58 17.03 -26.05
CA LEU A 31 -2.57 17.54 -24.67
C LEU A 31 -1.43 18.56 -24.46
N VAL A 32 -0.25 18.28 -25.02
CA VAL A 32 0.92 19.16 -24.99
C VAL A 32 0.70 20.37 -25.89
N ILE A 33 0.06 20.21 -27.05
CA ILE A 33 -0.33 21.32 -27.93
C ILE A 33 -1.39 22.19 -27.26
N ALA A 34 -2.40 21.61 -26.61
CA ALA A 34 -3.44 22.37 -25.89
C ALA A 34 -2.89 23.10 -24.64
N TYR A 35 -1.84 22.58 -24.00
CA TYR A 35 -1.10 23.26 -22.92
C TYR A 35 -0.22 24.39 -23.48
N ASN A 36 0.51 24.15 -24.57
CA ASN A 36 1.36 25.15 -25.23
C ASN A 36 0.57 26.31 -25.87
N ASP A 37 -0.68 26.10 -26.30
CA ASP A 37 -1.50 27.12 -26.96
C ASP A 37 -2.29 27.99 -25.96
N LYS A 38 -2.49 27.54 -24.72
CA LYS A 38 -3.19 28.30 -23.67
C LYS A 38 -2.30 29.11 -22.75
N ASP A 39 -1.05 28.71 -22.54
CA ASP A 39 -0.19 29.30 -21.50
C ASP A 39 0.76 30.42 -21.98
N LEU A 40 0.65 30.87 -23.24
CA LEU A 40 1.35 32.09 -23.68
C LEU A 40 0.57 33.39 -23.43
N ASN A 41 -0.72 33.33 -23.06
CA ASN A 41 -1.56 34.54 -22.96
C ASN A 41 -2.14 34.86 -21.57
N ASP A 42 -2.16 33.93 -20.60
CA ASP A 42 -2.71 34.23 -19.27
C ASP A 42 -1.63 34.21 -18.18
N SER A 43 -0.63 35.08 -18.35
CA SER A 43 0.00 35.71 -17.18
C SER A 43 -1.11 36.40 -16.37
N ILE A 44 -1.13 36.23 -15.05
CA ILE A 44 -2.18 36.66 -14.08
C ILE A 44 -3.18 35.50 -13.84
N THR A 45 -2.89 34.52 -12.97
CA THR A 45 -3.37 34.55 -11.57
C THR A 45 -2.69 33.44 -10.75
N TYR A 46 -1.45 33.65 -10.31
CA TYR A 46 -0.76 32.76 -9.34
C TYR A 46 -0.34 33.53 -8.09
N GLN A 47 -1.31 33.97 -7.29
CA GLN A 47 -1.01 34.62 -6.02
C GLN A 47 -1.98 34.29 -4.87
N LYS A 48 -2.44 33.04 -4.75
CA LYS A 48 -3.23 32.65 -3.57
C LYS A 48 -3.28 31.17 -3.21
N VAL A 49 -2.14 30.49 -3.11
CA VAL A 49 -2.02 29.29 -2.25
C VAL A 49 -0.62 29.27 -1.65
N LYS A 50 -0.44 29.98 -0.54
CA LYS A 50 0.74 29.86 0.31
C LYS A 50 0.25 29.95 1.75
N GLU A 51 -0.05 28.79 2.35
CA GLU A 51 0.10 28.47 3.77
C GLU A 51 -0.61 27.16 4.13
N SER A 52 0.15 26.06 4.10
CA SER A 52 0.06 24.95 5.08
C SER A 52 1.26 24.01 4.90
N LEU A 53 2.46 24.56 5.06
CA LEU A 53 3.69 23.77 5.14
C LEU A 53 3.82 23.22 6.58
N TYR A 54 3.56 21.92 6.74
CA TYR A 54 4.06 21.15 7.87
C TYR A 54 5.03 20.08 7.34
N ASP A 55 6.32 20.36 7.53
CA ASP A 55 7.51 19.50 7.43
C ASP A 55 7.60 18.48 6.28
N ASN A 56 8.07 18.96 5.12
CA ASN A 56 9.01 18.23 4.29
C ASN A 56 9.87 19.24 3.49
N PRO A 57 11.21 19.26 3.56
CA PRO A 57 12.04 20.20 2.79
C PRO A 57 12.15 19.78 1.31
N ARG A 58 11.11 19.16 0.75
CA ARG A 58 11.05 18.81 -0.66
C ARG A 58 10.70 20.07 -1.46
N LYS A 59 11.66 20.53 -2.26
CA LYS A 59 11.46 21.63 -3.21
C LYS A 59 10.86 21.04 -4.48
N PHE A 60 9.53 21.05 -4.56
CA PHE A 60 8.80 20.63 -5.76
C PHE A 60 9.11 21.57 -6.94
N ASN A 61 9.12 21.00 -8.14
CA ASN A 61 9.29 21.72 -9.41
C ASN A 61 8.31 21.15 -10.44
N ASP A 62 7.12 21.73 -10.49
CA ASP A 62 6.03 21.26 -11.32
C ASP A 62 6.34 21.32 -12.83
N THR A 63 7.14 22.30 -13.28
CA THR A 63 7.60 22.36 -14.67
C THR A 63 8.48 21.16 -15.00
N LEU A 64 9.41 20.80 -14.10
CA LEU A 64 10.26 19.62 -14.25
C LEU A 64 9.45 18.33 -14.20
N CYS A 65 8.45 18.24 -13.31
CA CYS A 65 7.52 17.11 -13.22
C CYS A 65 6.84 16.82 -14.57
N VAL A 66 6.26 17.83 -15.22
CA VAL A 66 5.60 17.69 -16.53
C VAL A 66 6.59 17.25 -17.61
N LEU A 67 7.79 17.85 -17.63
CA LEU A 67 8.85 17.48 -18.56
C LEU A 67 9.29 16.01 -18.38
N GLN A 68 9.46 15.56 -17.14
CA GLN A 68 9.85 14.19 -16.81
C GLN A 68 8.76 13.18 -17.18
N PHE A 69 7.48 13.50 -16.93
CA PHE A 69 6.37 12.67 -17.43
C PHE A 69 6.41 12.52 -18.94
N ARG A 70 6.63 13.61 -19.69
CA ARG A 70 6.79 13.55 -21.15
C ARG A 70 7.94 12.62 -21.55
N ARG A 71 9.11 12.75 -20.91
CA ARG A 71 10.27 11.89 -21.16
C ARG A 71 9.99 10.42 -20.86
N ILE A 72 9.22 10.11 -19.81
CA ILE A 72 8.78 8.75 -19.51
C ILE A 72 7.95 8.20 -20.68
N PHE A 73 6.93 8.91 -21.15
CA PHE A 73 6.10 8.44 -22.26
C PHE A 73 6.86 8.32 -23.59
N GLU A 74 7.80 9.24 -23.87
CA GLU A 74 8.71 9.15 -25.01
C GLU A 74 9.62 7.91 -24.89
N GLY A 75 10.19 7.68 -23.72
CA GLY A 75 11.04 6.52 -23.43
C GLY A 75 10.29 5.20 -23.60
N VAL A 76 9.04 5.11 -23.14
CA VAL A 76 8.16 3.96 -23.36
C VAL A 76 7.92 3.75 -24.86
N SER A 77 7.66 4.82 -25.62
CA SER A 77 7.48 4.74 -27.08
C SER A 77 8.73 4.23 -27.79
N LYS A 78 9.91 4.64 -27.30
CA LYS A 78 11.22 4.21 -27.79
C LYS A 78 11.67 2.85 -27.24
N LYS A 79 10.88 2.22 -26.37
CA LYS A 79 11.21 0.95 -25.69
C LYS A 79 12.49 1.03 -24.87
N GLU A 80 12.70 2.17 -24.22
CA GLU A 80 13.81 2.37 -23.30
C GLU A 80 13.52 1.67 -21.98
N LYS A 81 14.44 0.80 -21.55
CA LYS A 81 14.22 -0.08 -20.39
C LYS A 81 13.87 0.65 -19.11
N TRP A 82 14.45 1.83 -18.86
CA TRP A 82 14.18 2.59 -17.63
C TRP A 82 12.72 3.07 -17.60
N ALA A 83 12.19 3.53 -18.73
CA ALA A 83 10.82 4.03 -18.85
C ALA A 83 9.80 2.88 -18.82
N GLU A 84 10.14 1.74 -19.42
CA GLU A 84 9.33 0.52 -19.30
C GLU A 84 9.22 0.05 -17.84
N LYS A 85 10.31 0.09 -17.06
CA LYS A 85 10.28 -0.21 -15.61
C LYS A 85 9.39 0.73 -14.82
N VAL A 86 9.45 2.04 -15.11
CA VAL A 86 8.55 3.02 -14.48
C VAL A 86 7.09 2.62 -14.73
N MET A 87 6.72 2.29 -15.97
CA MET A 87 5.35 1.89 -16.28
C MET A 87 4.96 0.50 -15.73
N ASP A 88 5.86 -0.47 -15.74
CA ASP A 88 5.62 -1.84 -15.21
C ASP A 88 5.46 -1.83 -13.69
N SER A 89 6.08 -0.86 -13.01
CA SER A 89 5.90 -0.67 -11.57
C SER A 89 4.51 -0.19 -11.18
N TRP A 90 3.69 0.31 -12.12
CA TRP A 90 2.33 0.76 -11.82
C TRP A 90 1.39 -0.45 -11.61
N GLY A 91 0.46 -0.34 -10.66
CA GLY A 91 -0.59 -1.35 -10.47
C GLY A 91 -1.48 -1.51 -11.70
N ARG A 92 -2.26 -2.58 -11.80
CA ARG A 92 -3.14 -2.78 -12.97
C ARG A 92 -4.44 -1.99 -12.85
N VAL A 93 -4.97 -1.57 -14.00
CA VAL A 93 -6.29 -0.93 -14.11
C VAL A 93 -7.13 -1.67 -15.14
N PRO A 94 -8.29 -2.24 -14.77
CA PRO A 94 -8.78 -2.44 -13.40
C PRO A 94 -7.94 -3.47 -12.61
N PRO A 95 -8.02 -3.49 -11.26
CA PRO A 95 -7.34 -4.50 -10.45
C PRO A 95 -7.78 -5.92 -10.83
N SER A 96 -6.83 -6.86 -10.90
CA SER A 96 -7.14 -8.26 -11.22
C SER A 96 -7.99 -8.90 -10.11
N GLY A 97 -9.23 -9.27 -10.41
CA GLY A 97 -10.19 -9.76 -9.41
C GLY A 97 -11.18 -8.70 -8.91
N LEU A 98 -11.37 -7.60 -9.64
CA LEU A 98 -12.38 -6.57 -9.33
C LEU A 98 -13.77 -7.15 -9.01
N TYR A 99 -14.27 -8.08 -9.84
CA TYR A 99 -15.57 -8.74 -9.60
C TYR A 99 -15.59 -9.69 -8.39
N TRP A 100 -14.43 -10.02 -7.84
CA TRP A 100 -14.27 -10.76 -6.59
C TRP A 100 -14.05 -9.83 -5.38
N GLY A 101 -14.19 -8.51 -5.59
CA GLY A 101 -14.10 -7.48 -4.56
C GLY A 101 -12.70 -6.92 -4.35
N ARG A 102 -11.74 -7.17 -5.25
CA ARG A 102 -10.41 -6.55 -5.14
C ARG A 102 -10.48 -5.09 -5.58
N THR A 103 -10.12 -4.18 -4.68
CA THR A 103 -10.10 -2.72 -4.94
C THR A 103 -8.71 -2.09 -4.88
N ILE A 104 -7.68 -2.87 -4.58
CA ILE A 104 -6.32 -2.34 -4.45
C ILE A 104 -5.37 -3.15 -5.33
N ASP A 105 -4.60 -2.45 -6.16
CA ASP A 105 -3.45 -2.99 -6.89
C ASP A 105 -2.22 -2.10 -6.69
N LEU A 106 -1.29 -2.56 -5.85
CA LEU A 106 -0.14 -1.76 -5.42
C LEU A 106 0.98 -1.68 -6.48
N GLY A 107 0.93 -2.47 -7.55
CA GLY A 107 2.08 -2.54 -8.47
C GLY A 107 3.37 -2.97 -7.76
N HIS A 108 4.53 -2.56 -8.28
CA HIS A 108 5.84 -2.96 -7.78
C HIS A 108 6.57 -1.80 -7.07
N PHE A 109 6.31 -1.64 -5.77
CA PHE A 109 6.85 -0.57 -4.92
C PHE A 109 8.37 -0.39 -5.07
N ASP A 110 9.14 -1.46 -4.82
CA ASP A 110 10.61 -1.40 -4.82
C ASP A 110 11.19 -1.05 -6.19
N GLU A 111 10.48 -1.38 -7.27
CA GLU A 111 10.94 -1.10 -8.63
C GLU A 111 10.76 0.37 -8.95
N CYS A 112 9.66 0.98 -8.50
CA CYS A 112 9.46 2.42 -8.64
C CYS A 112 10.54 3.22 -7.90
N ILE A 113 10.69 3.01 -6.59
CA ILE A 113 11.56 3.86 -5.76
C ILE A 113 13.05 3.67 -6.08
N SER A 114 13.44 2.51 -6.64
CA SER A 114 14.82 2.25 -7.04
C SER A 114 15.15 2.74 -8.45
N THR A 115 14.15 3.18 -9.22
CA THR A 115 14.38 3.67 -10.58
C THR A 115 14.86 5.13 -10.54
N ALA A 116 16.05 5.34 -11.10
CA ALA A 116 16.59 6.65 -11.41
C ALA A 116 17.17 6.65 -12.83
N HIS A 117 17.03 7.76 -13.53
CA HIS A 117 17.54 7.91 -14.89
C HIS A 117 18.07 9.32 -15.12
N ASP A 118 19.32 9.41 -15.56
CA ASP A 118 19.97 10.67 -15.91
C ASP A 118 19.79 10.92 -17.42
N PHE A 119 19.17 12.04 -17.78
CA PHE A 119 18.93 12.41 -19.17
C PHE A 119 20.17 13.02 -19.85
N GLY A 120 21.25 13.29 -19.10
CA GLY A 120 22.49 13.86 -19.64
C GLY A 120 22.41 15.34 -20.05
N GLU A 121 21.27 15.99 -19.82
CA GLU A 121 21.06 17.43 -19.91
C GLU A 121 21.27 18.05 -18.51
N GLU A 122 21.65 19.34 -18.41
CA GLU A 122 22.07 19.98 -17.15
C GLU A 122 21.09 19.74 -15.98
N ASN A 123 21.45 18.80 -15.09
CA ASN A 123 20.74 18.45 -13.85
C ASN A 123 19.31 17.91 -14.02
N GLU A 124 18.95 17.35 -15.17
CA GLU A 124 17.68 16.64 -15.34
C GLU A 124 17.86 15.15 -15.01
N ILE A 125 17.71 14.81 -13.72
CA ILE A 125 17.68 13.41 -13.25
C ILE A 125 16.24 13.07 -12.86
N PHE A 126 15.70 12.01 -13.42
CA PHE A 126 14.48 11.39 -12.95
C PHE A 126 14.78 10.50 -11.75
N VAL A 127 14.01 10.66 -10.66
CA VAL A 127 13.97 9.75 -9.52
C VAL A 127 12.51 9.35 -9.28
N GLY A 128 12.27 8.04 -9.12
CA GLY A 128 10.94 7.51 -8.88
C GLY A 128 10.43 7.80 -7.48
N GLN A 129 9.22 8.35 -7.41
CA GLN A 129 8.38 8.46 -6.23
C GLN A 129 7.20 7.51 -6.40
N TYR A 130 7.04 6.59 -5.45
CA TYR A 130 5.89 5.70 -5.41
C TYR A 130 4.74 6.39 -4.69
N CYS A 131 3.55 6.42 -5.29
CA CYS A 131 2.35 6.95 -4.66
C CYS A 131 1.18 5.98 -4.80
N ILE A 132 0.30 5.93 -3.80
CA ILE A 132 -1.01 5.28 -3.94
C ILE A 132 -1.99 6.35 -4.44
N ALA A 133 -2.56 6.11 -5.62
CA ALA A 133 -3.57 6.95 -6.23
C ALA A 133 -4.95 6.32 -6.00
N SER A 134 -5.90 7.11 -5.49
CA SER A 134 -7.26 6.69 -5.18
C SER A 134 -8.24 7.23 -6.22
N TYR A 135 -8.96 6.32 -6.87
CA TYR A 135 -9.84 6.61 -8.00
C TYR A 135 -11.27 6.20 -7.66
N PRO A 136 -12.27 7.04 -7.96
CA PRO A 136 -13.65 6.66 -7.70
C PRO A 136 -14.13 5.61 -8.71
N LEU A 137 -14.88 4.61 -8.24
CA LEU A 137 -15.24 3.40 -9.01
C LEU A 137 -16.04 3.72 -10.29
N HIS A 138 -16.82 4.80 -10.29
CA HIS A 138 -17.61 5.20 -11.46
C HIS A 138 -16.74 5.53 -12.68
N VAL A 139 -15.48 5.95 -12.47
CA VAL A 139 -14.52 6.18 -13.54
C VAL A 139 -14.16 4.88 -14.28
N LEU A 140 -14.10 3.74 -13.57
CA LEU A 140 -13.85 2.43 -14.21
C LEU A 140 -15.07 1.87 -14.94
N LEU A 141 -16.27 2.16 -14.41
CA LEU A 141 -17.50 1.61 -14.95
C LEU A 141 -18.04 2.42 -16.13
N HIS A 142 -17.37 3.53 -16.49
CA HIS A 142 -17.82 4.48 -17.52
C HIS A 142 -19.28 4.92 -17.32
N ASP A 143 -19.71 4.98 -16.07
CA ASP A 143 -21.12 5.24 -15.73
C ASP A 143 -21.26 6.68 -15.27
N ASN A 144 -22.09 7.45 -15.98
CA ASN A 144 -22.47 8.79 -15.55
C ASN A 144 -23.45 8.60 -14.38
N LEU A 145 -23.00 8.95 -13.17
CA LEU A 145 -23.62 8.70 -11.86
C LEU A 145 -24.99 9.40 -11.62
N ASP A 146 -25.88 9.42 -12.59
CA ASP A 146 -27.19 10.07 -12.48
C ASP A 146 -28.35 9.09 -12.26
N ASN A 147 -28.06 7.78 -12.16
CA ASN A 147 -29.08 6.74 -12.02
C ASN A 147 -29.27 6.27 -10.56
N GLN A 148 -30.54 6.10 -10.16
CA GLN A 148 -30.94 5.74 -8.79
C GLN A 148 -30.55 4.29 -8.41
N GLU A 149 -30.26 3.42 -9.39
CA GLU A 149 -29.79 2.05 -9.17
C GLU A 149 -28.29 1.97 -8.84
N THR A 150 -27.48 2.89 -9.35
CA THR A 150 -26.05 3.00 -9.02
C THR A 150 -25.84 3.40 -7.55
N ILE A 151 -26.81 4.10 -6.94
CA ILE A 151 -26.82 4.44 -5.51
C ILE A 151 -26.94 3.18 -4.64
N LYS A 152 -27.66 2.14 -5.09
CA LYS A 152 -27.78 0.87 -4.35
C LYS A 152 -26.50 0.04 -4.45
N LEU A 153 -25.83 0.03 -5.61
CA LEU A 153 -24.50 -0.57 -5.76
C LEU A 153 -23.43 0.17 -4.94
N ARG A 154 -23.50 1.50 -4.86
CA ARG A 154 -22.63 2.36 -4.04
C ARG A 154 -22.64 2.00 -2.55
N ASN A 155 -23.76 1.51 -2.06
CA ASN A 155 -23.91 1.12 -0.65
C ASN A 155 -23.47 -0.33 -0.39
N ALA A 156 -23.24 -1.13 -1.44
CA ALA A 156 -22.87 -2.54 -1.36
C ALA A 156 -21.41 -2.83 -1.74
N HIS A 157 -20.77 -1.92 -2.49
CA HIS A 157 -19.39 -2.08 -2.96
C HIS A 157 -18.51 -0.88 -2.59
N PRO A 158 -17.20 -1.10 -2.34
CA PRO A 158 -16.25 -0.01 -2.16
C PRO A 158 -16.29 0.98 -3.33
N THR A 159 -16.47 2.26 -3.01
CA THR A 159 -16.69 3.35 -3.97
C THR A 159 -15.41 3.89 -4.59
N VAL A 160 -14.27 3.40 -4.11
CA VAL A 160 -12.93 3.82 -4.49
C VAL A 160 -12.09 2.58 -4.74
N PHE A 161 -11.26 2.61 -5.77
CA PHE A 161 -10.17 1.66 -5.94
C PHE A 161 -8.84 2.42 -5.89
N SER A 162 -7.82 1.79 -5.33
CA SER A 162 -6.51 2.39 -5.14
C SER A 162 -5.47 1.66 -5.97
N ARG A 163 -4.56 2.41 -6.58
CA ARG A 163 -3.50 1.88 -7.43
C ARG A 163 -2.16 2.51 -7.04
N GLY A 164 -1.12 1.68 -6.93
CA GLY A 164 0.26 2.18 -6.87
C GLY A 164 0.71 2.73 -8.23
N VAL A 165 1.21 3.96 -8.25
CA VAL A 165 1.76 4.62 -9.44
C VAL A 165 3.16 5.14 -9.14
N CYS A 166 4.01 5.09 -10.15
CA CYS A 166 5.35 5.64 -10.10
C CYS A 166 5.42 6.97 -10.84
N VAL A 167 5.76 8.02 -10.12
CA VAL A 167 5.76 9.39 -10.61
C VAL A 167 7.12 10.04 -10.33
N PRO A 168 7.48 11.14 -11.01
CA PRO A 168 8.70 11.86 -10.67
C PRO A 168 8.64 12.47 -9.26
N ASP A 169 9.75 12.43 -8.54
CA ASP A 169 9.92 13.07 -7.22
C ASP A 169 9.81 14.60 -7.24
N ALA A 170 10.00 15.21 -8.42
CA ALA A 170 9.82 16.65 -8.63
C ALA A 170 8.37 17.12 -8.50
N CYS A 171 7.39 16.21 -8.59
CA CYS A 171 5.97 16.55 -8.66
C CYS A 171 5.37 16.94 -7.29
N SER A 172 4.67 18.07 -7.24
CA SER A 172 3.76 18.37 -6.13
C SER A 172 2.49 17.52 -6.19
N LEU A 173 1.82 17.35 -5.04
CA LEU A 173 0.57 16.58 -4.98
C LEU A 173 -0.55 17.21 -5.81
N ASP A 174 -0.63 18.54 -5.84
CA ASP A 174 -1.63 19.27 -6.63
C ASP A 174 -1.41 19.09 -8.14
N MET A 175 -0.14 19.04 -8.56
CA MET A 175 0.23 18.76 -9.94
C MET A 175 -0.12 17.31 -10.34
N LEU A 176 0.17 16.33 -9.48
CA LEU A 176 -0.23 14.93 -9.71
C LEU A 176 -1.74 14.79 -9.85
N ASP A 177 -2.51 15.39 -8.94
CA ASP A 177 -3.97 15.42 -9.00
C ASP A 177 -4.45 15.99 -10.35
N SER A 178 -3.87 17.12 -10.78
CA SER A 178 -4.23 17.79 -12.03
C SER A 178 -3.94 16.93 -13.27
N ILE A 179 -2.74 16.35 -13.36
CA ILE A 179 -2.33 15.49 -14.47
C ILE A 179 -3.25 14.26 -14.58
N PHE A 180 -3.50 13.57 -13.47
CA PHE A 180 -4.31 12.35 -13.48
C PHE A 180 -5.80 12.64 -13.74
N LYS A 181 -6.35 13.72 -13.16
CA LYS A 181 -7.73 14.15 -13.44
C LYS A 181 -7.91 14.51 -14.92
N GLN A 182 -6.96 15.23 -15.50
CA GLN A 182 -7.00 15.59 -16.92
C GLN A 182 -6.88 14.34 -17.82
N PHE A 183 -6.00 13.40 -17.47
CA PHE A 183 -5.88 12.14 -18.19
C PHE A 183 -7.19 11.34 -18.16
N ILE A 184 -7.83 11.22 -17.00
CA ILE A 184 -9.13 10.56 -16.87
C ILE A 184 -10.17 11.28 -17.72
N TYR A 185 -10.32 12.60 -17.56
CA TYR A 185 -11.31 13.38 -18.29
C TYR A 185 -11.15 13.22 -19.81
N ASN A 186 -9.92 13.24 -20.33
CA ASN A 186 -9.71 13.09 -21.76
C ASN A 186 -10.14 11.72 -22.28
N ARG A 187 -9.92 10.66 -21.51
CA ARG A 187 -10.21 9.28 -21.92
C ARG A 187 -11.67 8.89 -21.68
N THR A 188 -12.29 9.36 -20.60
CA THR A 188 -13.63 8.91 -20.19
C THR A 188 -14.71 9.99 -20.33
N LYS A 189 -14.31 11.26 -20.49
CA LYS A 189 -15.18 12.46 -20.40
C LYS A 189 -15.85 12.64 -19.03
N ILE A 190 -15.38 11.94 -18.00
CA ILE A 190 -15.87 12.04 -16.62
C ILE A 190 -15.01 13.05 -15.86
N GLN A 191 -15.66 13.97 -15.14
CA GLN A 191 -14.97 14.90 -14.25
C GLN A 191 -14.82 14.29 -12.85
N VAL A 192 -13.58 14.29 -12.34
CA VAL A 192 -13.25 13.82 -11.00
C VAL A 192 -12.90 15.04 -10.15
N ASN A 193 -13.71 15.28 -9.11
CA ASN A 193 -13.52 16.43 -8.22
C ASN A 193 -12.78 16.04 -6.94
N GLU A 194 -12.78 14.75 -6.60
CA GLU A 194 -12.13 14.21 -5.42
C GLU A 194 -10.60 14.27 -5.52
N THR A 195 -9.92 14.42 -4.39
CA THR A 195 -8.44 14.33 -4.32
C THR A 195 -8.00 12.89 -4.51
N MET A 196 -7.03 12.66 -5.40
CA MET A 196 -6.57 11.32 -5.74
C MET A 196 -5.29 10.93 -4.99
N PHE A 197 -4.48 11.92 -4.60
CA PHE A 197 -3.19 11.71 -3.94
C PHE A 197 -3.15 12.29 -2.52
N ASN A 198 -2.40 11.63 -1.64
CA ASN A 198 -2.15 12.08 -0.28
C ASN A 198 -0.65 12.00 0.05
N ALA A 199 -0.12 12.99 0.76
CA ALA A 199 1.28 13.04 1.19
C ALA A 199 1.74 11.77 1.92
N LYS A 200 0.86 11.18 2.75
CA LYS A 200 1.17 9.97 3.52
C LYS A 200 1.23 8.69 2.69
N GLU A 201 0.67 8.73 1.48
CA GLU A 201 0.58 7.62 0.56
C GLU A 201 1.68 7.67 -0.52
N CYS A 202 2.58 8.65 -0.42
CA CYS A 202 3.69 8.85 -1.33
C CYS A 202 5.03 8.68 -0.63
N THR A 203 5.88 7.82 -1.18
CA THR A 203 7.19 7.43 -0.63
C THR A 203 8.25 7.53 -1.70
N ILE A 204 9.42 8.02 -1.31
CA ILE A 204 10.64 8.05 -2.11
C ILE A 204 11.69 7.17 -1.43
N ASN A 205 12.77 6.86 -2.16
CA ASN A 205 13.90 6.12 -1.59
C ASN A 205 14.74 7.01 -0.67
N GLU A 206 14.15 7.44 0.44
CA GLU A 206 14.84 8.09 1.54
C GLU A 206 15.09 7.08 2.65
N VAL A 207 16.28 7.17 3.26
CA VAL A 207 16.59 6.37 4.45
C VAL A 207 15.68 6.85 5.57
N GLU A 208 14.72 6.02 5.97
CA GLU A 208 13.89 6.31 7.14
C GLU A 208 14.80 6.57 8.35
N ARG A 209 14.70 7.78 8.90
CA ARG A 209 15.42 8.13 10.12
C ARG A 209 14.61 7.64 11.29
N PHE A 210 15.21 6.83 12.16
CA PHE A 210 14.56 6.39 13.39
C PHE A 210 14.10 7.59 14.21
N ASN A 211 12.82 7.63 14.55
CA ASN A 211 12.29 8.64 15.44
C ASN A 211 12.82 8.39 16.86
N GLY A 212 12.76 9.42 17.71
CA GLY A 212 13.16 9.27 19.12
C GLY A 212 12.41 8.15 19.85
N TYR A 213 11.15 7.91 19.48
CA TYR A 213 10.34 6.80 20.00
C TYR A 213 10.86 5.42 19.57
N ASP A 214 11.31 5.28 18.32
CA ASP A 214 11.84 4.02 17.78
C ASP A 214 13.17 3.69 18.46
N ILE A 215 14.04 4.68 18.61
CA ILE A 215 15.32 4.53 19.32
C ILE A 215 15.08 4.14 20.79
N PHE A 216 14.14 4.81 21.47
CA PHE A 216 13.78 4.50 22.85
C PHE A 216 13.26 3.05 22.99
N ALA A 217 12.32 2.65 22.13
CA ALA A 217 11.78 1.30 22.12
C ALA A 217 12.87 0.26 21.87
N LEU A 218 13.77 0.52 20.92
CA LEU A 218 14.89 -0.36 20.60
C LEU A 218 15.82 -0.55 21.80
N ILE A 219 16.14 0.51 22.54
CA ILE A 219 16.96 0.44 23.76
C ILE A 219 16.27 -0.42 24.83
N VAL A 220 14.98 -0.17 25.10
CA VAL A 220 14.22 -0.91 26.12
C VAL A 220 14.12 -2.39 25.77
N PHE A 221 13.75 -2.73 24.53
CA PHE A 221 13.66 -4.12 24.10
C PHE A 221 15.02 -4.82 24.07
N SER A 222 16.09 -4.12 23.71
CA SER A 222 17.45 -4.66 23.75
C SER A 222 17.89 -4.96 25.19
N LEU A 223 17.57 -4.09 26.15
CA LEU A 223 17.89 -4.29 27.56
C LEU A 223 17.12 -5.48 28.15
N VAL A 224 15.81 -5.57 27.87
CA VAL A 224 15.00 -6.72 28.30
C VAL A 224 15.50 -8.00 27.65
N GLY A 225 15.81 -7.97 26.34
CA GLY A 225 16.37 -9.11 25.61
C GLY A 225 17.69 -9.60 26.21
N LEU A 226 18.58 -8.68 26.59
CA LEU A 226 19.85 -9.01 27.25
C LEU A 226 19.62 -9.66 28.62
N LEU A 227 18.70 -9.12 29.44
CA LEU A 227 18.34 -9.73 30.73
C LEU A 227 17.77 -11.14 30.55
N VAL A 228 16.95 -11.36 29.53
CA VAL A 228 16.39 -12.69 29.19
C VAL A 228 17.50 -13.65 28.78
N VAL A 229 18.45 -13.23 27.94
CA VAL A 229 19.58 -14.08 27.51
C VAL A 229 20.46 -14.46 28.69
N LEU A 230 20.87 -13.49 29.52
CA LEU A 230 21.73 -13.75 30.69
C LEU A 230 21.02 -14.64 31.72
N SER A 231 19.74 -14.38 32.00
CA SER A 231 18.95 -15.17 32.95
C SER A 231 18.73 -16.60 32.45
N THR A 232 18.43 -16.77 31.16
CA THR A 232 18.25 -18.08 30.54
C THR A 232 19.56 -18.88 30.52
N PHE A 233 20.69 -18.23 30.19
CA PHE A 233 22.00 -18.87 30.23
C PHE A 233 22.36 -19.33 31.65
N TYR A 234 22.14 -18.49 32.66
CA TYR A 234 22.36 -18.85 34.06
C TYR A 234 21.50 -20.05 34.50
N ASP A 235 20.21 -20.07 34.16
CA ASP A 235 19.29 -21.15 34.52
C ASP A 235 19.70 -22.49 33.87
N ILE A 236 20.04 -22.47 32.58
CA ILE A 236 20.51 -23.66 31.86
C ILE A 236 21.82 -24.16 32.47
N MET A 237 22.79 -23.27 32.71
CA MET A 237 24.11 -23.63 33.24
C MET A 237 24.02 -24.21 34.65
N THR A 238 23.25 -23.57 35.54
CA THR A 238 23.04 -24.07 36.91
C THR A 238 22.25 -25.37 36.93
N GLY A 239 21.31 -25.55 36.00
CA GLY A 239 20.61 -26.81 35.76
C GLY A 239 21.55 -27.93 35.32
N TYR A 240 22.49 -27.66 34.41
CA TYR A 240 23.48 -28.64 33.96
C TYR A 240 24.48 -29.02 35.07
N LEU A 241 24.92 -28.03 35.86
CA LEU A 241 25.86 -28.24 36.97
C LEU A 241 25.20 -28.79 38.25
N ASN A 242 23.90 -29.09 38.25
CA ASN A 242 23.12 -29.51 39.42
C ASN A 242 23.32 -28.61 40.66
N ARG A 243 23.46 -27.29 40.44
CA ARG A 243 23.58 -26.31 41.53
C ARG A 243 22.21 -25.79 41.94
N LYS A 244 22.09 -25.35 43.20
CA LYS A 244 20.91 -24.64 43.67
C LYS A 244 20.76 -23.33 42.89
N ARG A 245 19.60 -23.12 42.27
CA ARG A 245 19.27 -21.89 41.52
C ARG A 245 18.92 -20.76 42.49
N ASN A 246 19.39 -19.55 42.20
CA ASN A 246 18.94 -18.35 42.90
C ASN A 246 17.73 -17.77 42.17
N ASP A 247 16.66 -17.50 42.91
CA ASP A 247 15.38 -17.05 42.35
C ASP A 247 15.50 -15.72 41.59
N LEU A 248 16.36 -14.80 42.05
CA LEU A 248 16.59 -13.49 41.40
C LEU A 248 17.17 -13.61 39.99
N TYR A 249 18.10 -14.54 39.77
CA TYR A 249 18.78 -14.70 38.49
C TYR A 249 17.97 -15.50 37.46
N ILE A 250 16.88 -16.15 37.87
CA ILE A 250 15.98 -16.90 36.99
C ILE A 250 14.67 -16.15 36.69
N ILE A 251 14.50 -14.90 37.18
CA ILE A 251 13.25 -14.12 37.01
C ILE A 251 12.90 -13.92 35.53
N PHE A 252 13.90 -13.68 34.67
CA PHE A 252 13.69 -13.46 33.23
C PHE A 252 13.98 -14.71 32.39
N SER A 253 14.23 -15.87 33.03
CA SER A 253 14.58 -17.11 32.33
C SER A 253 13.38 -17.68 31.59
N ILE A 254 13.56 -17.97 30.30
CA ILE A 254 12.50 -18.54 29.45
C ILE A 254 12.07 -19.93 29.97
N PRO A 255 12.96 -20.92 30.19
CA PRO A 255 12.56 -22.24 30.68
C PRO A 255 11.78 -22.21 32.00
N SER A 256 12.24 -21.40 32.97
CA SER A 256 11.59 -21.30 34.28
C SER A 256 10.23 -20.63 34.20
N ASN A 257 10.09 -19.55 33.44
CA ASN A 257 8.80 -18.87 33.26
C ASN A 257 7.84 -19.67 32.40
N ALA A 258 8.32 -20.31 31.33
CA ALA A 258 7.50 -21.21 30.51
C ALA A 258 6.97 -22.38 31.34
N LYS A 259 7.80 -23.02 32.17
CA LYS A 259 7.32 -24.06 33.10
C LYS A 259 6.26 -23.52 34.05
N LYS A 260 6.43 -22.34 34.64
CA LYS A 260 5.39 -21.74 35.51
C LYS A 260 4.11 -21.41 34.76
N LEU A 261 4.22 -20.96 33.51
CA LEU A 261 3.09 -20.56 32.68
C LEU A 261 2.29 -21.76 32.15
N PHE A 262 2.99 -22.85 31.78
CA PHE A 262 2.39 -24.06 31.23
C PHE A 262 2.10 -25.14 32.29
N ASN A 263 2.66 -25.03 33.50
CA ASN A 263 2.36 -25.97 34.58
C ASN A 263 1.04 -25.60 35.26
N ILE A 264 -0.03 -26.16 34.74
CA ILE A 264 -1.34 -26.16 35.38
C ILE A 264 -1.29 -27.28 36.42
N ASP A 265 -0.94 -26.95 37.67
CA ASP A 265 -0.90 -27.91 38.78
C ASP A 265 -2.32 -28.10 39.36
N PRO A 266 -3.04 -29.20 39.08
CA PRO A 266 -4.41 -29.41 39.60
C PRO A 266 -4.44 -29.61 41.12
N LYS A 267 -3.29 -29.88 41.75
CA LYS A 267 -3.17 -30.24 43.17
C LYS A 267 -2.80 -29.07 44.10
N LYS A 268 -2.49 -27.88 43.58
CA LYS A 268 -2.14 -26.67 44.37
C LYS A 268 -3.18 -25.54 44.20
N GLY A 269 -4.46 -25.88 44.33
CA GLY A 269 -5.56 -24.93 44.31
C GLY A 269 -6.20 -24.79 45.68
N SER A 270 -6.12 -23.60 46.28
CA SER A 270 -7.04 -23.18 47.33
C SER A 270 -8.50 -23.41 46.90
N SER A 271 -9.39 -23.59 47.87
CA SER A 271 -10.87 -23.74 47.79
C SER A 271 -11.63 -22.71 46.91
N SER A 272 -10.95 -21.84 46.15
CA SER A 272 -11.51 -20.67 45.46
C SER A 272 -11.03 -20.46 44.02
N ARG A 273 -10.41 -21.45 43.36
CA ARG A 273 -10.03 -21.34 41.94
C ARG A 273 -11.08 -22.02 41.06
N ILE A 274 -12.03 -21.25 40.55
CA ILE A 274 -13.11 -21.78 39.68
C ILE A 274 -12.55 -21.95 38.25
N GLU A 275 -12.39 -23.18 37.81
CA GLU A 275 -11.77 -23.53 36.52
C GLU A 275 -12.50 -22.93 35.31
N CYS A 276 -13.82 -22.71 35.41
CA CYS A 276 -14.59 -22.07 34.35
C CYS A 276 -14.14 -20.63 34.05
N LEU A 277 -13.54 -19.95 35.02
CA LEU A 277 -13.05 -18.57 34.86
C LEU A 277 -11.82 -18.51 33.94
N ASN A 278 -11.01 -19.58 33.89
CA ASN A 278 -9.93 -19.70 32.92
C ASN A 278 -10.49 -19.92 31.49
N GLY A 279 -11.59 -20.67 31.36
CA GLY A 279 -12.30 -20.83 30.09
C GLY A 279 -12.87 -19.51 29.56
N ILE A 280 -13.48 -18.71 30.42
CA ILE A 280 -14.01 -17.37 30.06
C ILE A 280 -12.88 -16.44 29.60
N ARG A 281 -11.73 -16.45 30.28
CA ARG A 281 -10.55 -15.65 29.88
C ARG A 281 -10.00 -16.05 28.53
N PHE A 282 -9.99 -17.35 28.22
CA PHE A 282 -9.57 -17.83 26.91
C PHE A 282 -10.54 -17.34 25.82
N ILE A 283 -11.84 -17.53 26.02
CA ILE A 283 -12.87 -17.10 25.07
C ILE A 283 -12.84 -15.59 24.87
N SER A 284 -12.63 -14.80 25.93
CA SER A 284 -12.54 -13.35 25.81
C SER A 284 -11.33 -12.88 25.01
N ILE A 285 -10.16 -13.51 25.17
CA ILE A 285 -8.96 -13.22 24.38
C ILE A 285 -9.19 -13.58 22.91
N VAL A 286 -9.76 -14.76 22.63
CA VAL A 286 -10.09 -15.18 21.26
C VAL A 286 -11.05 -14.18 20.62
N TRP A 287 -12.06 -13.70 21.35
CA TRP A 287 -13.01 -12.73 20.85
C TRP A 287 -12.38 -11.37 20.53
N VAL A 288 -11.45 -10.90 21.36
CA VAL A 288 -10.70 -9.66 21.12
C VAL A 288 -9.80 -9.79 19.89
N VAL A 289 -9.05 -10.88 19.77
CA VAL A 289 -8.21 -11.16 18.59
C VAL A 289 -9.07 -11.22 17.32
N TYR A 290 -10.20 -11.92 17.39
CA TYR A 290 -11.16 -11.99 16.29
C TYR A 290 -11.66 -10.58 15.91
N GLY A 291 -12.04 -9.76 16.89
CA GLY A 291 -12.46 -8.37 16.67
C GLY A 291 -11.39 -7.51 15.99
N HIS A 292 -10.13 -7.60 16.42
CA HIS A 292 -9.02 -6.87 15.79
C HIS A 292 -8.77 -7.30 14.34
N ILE A 293 -8.85 -8.61 14.06
CA ILE A 293 -8.74 -9.13 12.69
C ILE A 293 -9.86 -8.53 11.83
N PHE A 294 -11.11 -8.64 12.26
CA PHE A 294 -12.25 -8.10 11.49
C PHE A 294 -12.20 -6.58 11.31
N ALA A 295 -11.69 -5.84 12.28
CA ALA A 295 -11.51 -4.40 12.16
C ALA A 295 -10.39 -3.99 11.18
N THR A 296 -9.36 -4.82 11.01
CA THR A 296 -8.19 -4.51 10.19
C THR A 296 -8.28 -5.06 8.77
N LEU A 297 -8.98 -6.18 8.56
CA LEU A 297 -9.16 -6.82 7.25
C LEU A 297 -9.58 -5.84 6.12
N PRO A 298 -10.52 -4.89 6.32
CA PRO A 298 -10.91 -3.96 5.25
C PRO A 298 -9.76 -3.10 4.70
N ASN A 299 -8.69 -2.89 5.48
CA ASN A 299 -7.56 -2.04 5.13
C ASN A 299 -6.39 -2.82 4.49
N VAL A 300 -6.51 -4.14 4.36
CA VAL A 300 -5.49 -5.01 3.76
C VAL A 300 -5.88 -5.33 2.32
N PRO A 301 -4.93 -5.41 1.37
CA PRO A 301 -5.22 -5.83 -0.01
C PRO A 301 -5.60 -7.32 -0.03
N ILE A 302 -6.87 -7.62 0.23
CA ILE A 302 -7.39 -9.00 0.26
C ILE A 302 -7.95 -9.38 -1.11
N ALA A 303 -7.46 -10.49 -1.65
CA ALA A 303 -8.14 -11.20 -2.71
C ALA A 303 -9.39 -11.89 -2.13
N ASN A 304 -10.57 -11.65 -2.71
CA ASN A 304 -11.88 -12.22 -2.30
C ASN A 304 -12.62 -11.49 -1.17
N TYR A 305 -12.52 -10.15 -1.09
CA TYR A 305 -13.32 -9.35 -0.15
C TYR A 305 -14.82 -9.68 -0.21
N LYS A 306 -15.35 -9.91 -1.42
CA LYS A 306 -16.76 -10.27 -1.62
C LYS A 306 -17.16 -11.54 -0.85
N TYR A 307 -16.34 -12.59 -0.92
CA TYR A 307 -16.58 -13.84 -0.21
C TYR A 307 -16.56 -13.66 1.31
N LEU A 308 -15.59 -12.90 1.82
CA LEU A 308 -15.50 -12.60 3.26
C LEU A 308 -16.72 -11.81 3.75
N TRP A 309 -17.19 -10.85 2.96
CA TRP A 309 -18.38 -10.07 3.28
C TRP A 309 -19.64 -10.95 3.33
N GLU A 310 -19.86 -11.81 2.33
CA GLU A 310 -20.98 -12.75 2.30
C GLU A 310 -20.97 -13.70 3.52
N VAL A 311 -19.82 -14.30 3.84
CA VAL A 311 -19.67 -15.14 5.04
C VAL A 311 -19.97 -14.36 6.32
N SER A 312 -19.52 -13.10 6.42
CA SER A 312 -19.78 -12.27 7.60
C SER A 312 -21.27 -11.94 7.79
N LEU A 313 -21.99 -11.69 6.70
CA LEU A 313 -23.43 -11.45 6.72
C LEU A 313 -24.20 -12.71 7.12
N ASP A 314 -23.78 -13.88 6.63
CA ASP A 314 -24.39 -15.16 6.99
C ASP A 314 -24.17 -15.48 8.48
N CYS A 315 -22.95 -15.23 9.01
CA CYS A 315 -22.68 -15.35 10.44
C CYS A 315 -23.53 -14.40 11.29
N MET A 316 -23.81 -13.18 10.81
CA MET A 316 -24.69 -12.22 11.53
C MET A 316 -26.16 -12.66 11.50
N LYS A 317 -26.63 -13.24 10.38
CA LYS A 317 -28.01 -13.75 10.23
C LYS A 317 -28.27 -15.03 11.02
N MET A 318 -27.25 -15.82 11.35
CA MET A 318 -27.40 -16.97 12.25
C MET A 318 -27.83 -16.58 13.68
N LYS A 319 -27.84 -15.29 14.03
CA LYS A 319 -28.23 -14.78 15.35
C LYS A 319 -29.74 -14.49 15.50
N THR A 320 -30.55 -14.70 14.46
CA THR A 320 -31.98 -14.35 14.44
C THR A 320 -32.96 -15.52 14.38
N ASN A 321 -32.52 -16.76 14.65
CA ASN A 321 -33.43 -17.91 14.80
C ASN A 321 -33.22 -18.61 16.15
#